data_AF-A0A3B9J8H9-F1
#
_entry.id   AF-A0A3B9J8H9-F1
#
_cell.length_a   1.000
_cell.length_b   1.000
_cell.length_c   1.000
_cell.angle_alpha   90.00
_cell.angle_beta   90.00
_cell.angle_gamma   90.00
#
_symmetry.space_group_name_H-M   'P 1'
#
loop_
_entity.id
_entity.type
_entity.pdbx_description
1 polymer ?
#
loop_
_entity_poly.entity_id
_entity_poly.type
_entity_poly.pdbx_seq_one_letter_code
_entity_poly.pdbx_strand_id
1 'polypeptide(L)'
;MSENISRRDFIKLAGITGATAAVLTGCGPASRYVVREPYTKMPEYTYNGQSTHYATTCRECSAGCGLVVRTMQGRAIKVEG
;
A
#
# COMPACT_ATOMS: atom_id res chain seq x y z
N MET A 1 -29.83 44.52 14.81
CA MET A 1 -28.63 44.93 14.06
C MET A 1 -28.26 43.78 13.16
N SER A 2 -28.32 43.97 11.84
CA SER A 2 -27.87 42.95 10.88
C SER A 2 -26.36 42.87 10.97
N GLU A 3 -25.82 41.86 11.66
CA GLU A 3 -24.37 41.58 11.62
C GLU A 3 -24.03 41.10 10.20
N ASN A 4 -23.64 42.04 9.36
CA ASN A 4 -23.13 41.75 8.04
C ASN A 4 -21.75 41.12 8.22
N ILE A 5 -21.69 39.78 8.17
CA ILE A 5 -20.43 39.06 8.20
C ILE A 5 -19.53 39.60 7.09
N SER A 6 -18.37 40.14 7.45
CA SER A 6 -17.48 40.70 6.44
C SER A 6 -16.86 39.56 5.62
N ARG A 7 -16.56 39.80 4.34
CA ARG A 7 -15.85 38.83 3.48
C ARG A 7 -14.56 38.31 4.14
N ARG A 8 -13.91 39.15 4.95
CA ARG A 8 -12.69 38.81 5.69
C ARG A 8 -12.97 37.85 6.86
N ASP A 9 -14.08 38.04 7.57
CA ASP A 9 -14.46 37.17 8.68
C ASP A 9 -14.92 35.80 8.19
N PHE A 10 -15.61 35.76 7.05
CA PHE A 10 -15.92 34.50 6.37
C PHE A 10 -14.65 33.71 6.01
N ILE A 11 -13.64 34.37 5.42
CA ILE A 11 -12.37 33.70 5.04
C ILE A 11 -11.61 33.21 6.27
N LYS A 12 -11.59 33.97 7.37
CA LYS A 12 -10.98 33.51 8.64
C LYS A 12 -11.67 32.26 9.18
N LEU A 13 -13.01 32.27 9.21
CA LEU A 13 -13.78 31.15 9.72
C LEU A 13 -13.63 29.90 8.83
N ALA A 14 -13.66 30.07 7.51
CA ALA A 14 -13.43 29.00 6.53
C ALA A 14 -11.99 28.43 6.63
N GLY A 15 -10.99 29.29 6.86
CA GLY A 15 -9.61 28.87 7.04
C GLY A 15 -9.41 28.02 8.31
N ILE A 16 -9.99 28.46 9.43
CA ILE A 16 -9.92 27.73 10.71
C ILE A 16 -10.61 26.37 10.60
N THR A 17 -11.81 26.32 10.02
CA THR A 17 -12.58 25.07 9.85
C THR A 17 -11.91 24.11 8.86
N GLY A 18 -11.37 24.63 7.75
CA GLY A 18 -10.64 23.81 6.78
C GLY A 18 -9.35 23.22 7.35
N ALA A 19 -8.55 24.01 8.06
CA ALA A 19 -7.30 23.54 8.67
C ALA A 19 -7.54 22.51 9.76
N THR A 20 -8.54 22.73 10.62
CA THR A 20 -8.89 21.76 11.68
C THR A 20 -9.41 20.45 11.11
N ALA A 21 -10.27 20.48 10.09
CA ALA A 21 -10.72 19.27 9.40
C ALA A 21 -9.55 18.49 8.79
N ALA A 22 -8.63 19.17 8.08
CA ALA A 22 -7.47 18.54 7.46
C ALA A 22 -6.52 17.89 8.47
N VAL A 23 -6.28 18.53 9.62
CA VAL A 23 -5.44 17.97 10.70
C VAL A 23 -6.10 16.74 11.32
N LEU A 24 -7.41 16.80 11.58
CA LEU A 24 -8.15 15.69 12.19
C LEU A 24 -8.28 14.48 11.25
N THR A 25 -8.48 14.70 9.95
CA THR A 25 -8.52 13.61 8.95
C THR A 25 -7.14 13.15 8.50
N GLY A 26 -6.11 14.00 8.65
CA GLY A 26 -4.74 13.71 8.28
C GLY A 26 -3.98 12.86 9.31
N CYS A 27 -4.41 12.86 10.58
CA CYS A 27 -3.81 12.08 11.66
C CYS A 27 -4.48 10.71 11.88
N GLY A 28 -5.08 10.14 10.83
CA GLY A 28 -5.53 8.75 10.82
C GLY A 28 -4.44 7.81 10.30
N PRO A 29 -4.37 6.55 10.75
CA PRO A 29 -3.44 5.60 10.17
C PRO A 29 -3.70 5.47 8.67
N ALA A 30 -2.75 5.90 7.84
CA ALA A 30 -2.79 5.70 6.39
C ALA A 30 -2.76 4.21 6.00
N SER A 31 -2.46 3.33 6.96
CA SER A 31 -2.50 1.89 6.75
C SER A 31 -3.94 1.43 6.58
N ARG A 32 -4.27 0.98 5.37
CA ARG A 32 -5.40 0.05 5.18
C ARG A 32 -5.29 -1.04 6.25
N TYR A 33 -6.37 -1.24 7.01
CA TYR A 33 -6.47 -2.39 7.90
C TYR A 33 -6.40 -3.65 7.04
N VAL A 34 -5.24 -4.29 7.03
CA VAL A 34 -5.07 -5.61 6.41
C VAL A 34 -5.06 -6.60 7.56
N VAL A 35 -6.09 -7.45 7.63
CA VAL A 35 -6.10 -8.60 8.53
C VAL A 35 -4.98 -9.54 8.06
N ARG A 36 -3.99 -9.78 8.93
CA ARG A 36 -2.88 -10.70 8.63
C ARG A 36 -3.28 -12.09 9.08
N GLU A 37 -3.50 -12.99 8.13
CA GLU A 37 -3.74 -14.41 8.41
C GLU A 37 -2.41 -15.17 8.42
N PRO A 38 -2.00 -15.76 9.55
CA PRO A 38 -0.78 -16.55 9.61
C PRO A 38 -0.98 -17.92 8.95
N TYR A 39 0.11 -18.55 8.52
CA TYR A 39 0.09 -19.92 8.03
C TYR A 39 -0.36 -20.89 9.14
N THR A 40 -1.41 -21.67 8.89
CA THR A 40 -1.77 -22.81 9.77
C THR A 40 -0.74 -23.94 9.68
N LYS A 41 -0.14 -24.12 8.50
CA LYS A 41 0.98 -25.03 8.23
C LYS A 41 1.99 -24.30 7.37
N MET A 42 3.17 -24.04 7.93
CA MET A 42 4.20 -23.26 7.24
C MET A 42 4.94 -24.13 6.21
N PRO A 43 5.12 -23.66 4.97
CA PRO A 43 5.97 -24.34 3.99
C PRO A 43 7.44 -24.24 4.42
N GLU A 44 8.20 -25.33 4.26
CA GLU A 44 9.59 -25.42 4.73
C GLU A 44 10.52 -24.33 4.14
N TYR A 45 10.36 -24.01 2.85
CA TYR A 45 11.24 -23.08 2.13
C TYR A 45 10.69 -21.65 2.01
N THR A 46 9.60 -21.31 2.71
CA THR A 46 8.99 -19.98 2.63
C THR A 46 8.95 -19.34 4.02
N TYR A 47 9.88 -18.41 4.25
CA TYR A 47 9.89 -17.61 5.48
C TYR A 47 9.12 -16.30 5.34
N ASN A 48 8.43 -15.90 6.40
CA ASN A 48 7.74 -14.60 6.44
C ASN A 48 8.76 -13.45 6.44
N GLY A 49 8.56 -12.48 5.55
CA GLY A 49 9.43 -11.31 5.44
C GLY A 49 10.71 -11.55 4.63
N GLN A 50 10.95 -12.76 4.14
CA GLN A 50 12.08 -13.08 3.26
C GLN A 50 11.58 -13.42 1.86
N SER A 51 12.34 -13.00 0.85
CA SER A 51 12.06 -13.35 -0.53
C SER A 51 12.74 -14.65 -0.93
N THR A 52 11.98 -15.57 -1.52
CA THR A 52 12.51 -16.82 -2.06
C THR A 52 12.67 -16.71 -3.58
N HIS A 53 13.82 -17.14 -4.09
CA HIS A 53 14.16 -17.07 -5.51
C HIS A 53 14.14 -18.47 -6.12
N TYR A 54 13.44 -18.63 -7.23
CA TYR A 54 13.35 -19.90 -7.96
C TYR A 54 13.85 -19.72 -9.38
N ALA A 55 14.71 -20.63 -9.83
CA ALA A 55 15.08 -20.75 -11.24
C ALA A 55 13.95 -21.45 -12.00
N THR A 56 13.43 -20.80 -13.04
CA THR A 56 12.28 -21.25 -13.83
C THR A 56 12.50 -20.93 -15.31
N THR A 57 11.56 -21.33 -16.17
CA THR A 57 11.63 -21.10 -17.62
C THR A 57 10.36 -20.43 -18.12
N CYS A 58 10.50 -19.40 -18.97
CA CYS A 58 9.37 -18.73 -19.61
C CYS A 58 8.84 -19.63 -20.72
N ARG A 59 7.53 -19.90 -20.71
CA ARG A 59 6.87 -20.69 -21.77
C ARG A 59 5.86 -19.87 -22.57
N GLU A 60 5.99 -18.55 -22.55
CA GLU A 60 5.14 -17.65 -23.35
C GLU A 60 5.44 -17.76 -24.87
N CYS A 61 6.70 -18.04 -25.22
CA CYS A 61 7.12 -18.28 -26.59
C CYS A 61 8.01 -19.53 -26.69
N SER A 62 8.30 -19.98 -27.92
CA SER A 62 9.12 -21.16 -28.20
C SER A 62 10.60 -21.00 -27.82
N ALA A 63 11.05 -19.80 -27.45
CA ALA A 63 12.43 -19.53 -27.08
C ALA A 63 12.84 -20.14 -25.73
N GLY A 64 11.90 -20.32 -24.79
CA GLY A 64 12.17 -21.00 -23.53
C GLY A 64 13.18 -20.28 -22.62
N CYS A 65 13.15 -18.95 -22.54
CA CYS A 65 14.13 -18.17 -21.77
C CYS A 65 14.20 -18.61 -20.30
N GLY A 66 15.42 -18.75 -19.77
CA GLY A 66 15.63 -18.97 -18.33
C GLY A 66 15.38 -17.69 -17.55
N LEU A 67 14.69 -17.78 -16.42
CA LEU A 67 14.38 -16.64 -15.56
C LEU A 67 14.36 -17.03 -14.09
N VAL A 68 14.69 -16.06 -13.25
CA VAL A 68 14.62 -16.14 -11.79
C VAL A 68 13.37 -15.39 -11.32
N VAL A 69 12.47 -16.10 -10.65
CA VAL A 69 11.27 -15.51 -10.05
C VAL A 69 11.53 -15.22 -8.59
N ARG A 70 11.35 -13.97 -8.18
CA ARG A 70 11.28 -13.58 -6.78
C ARG A 70 9.85 -13.75 -6.28
N THR A 71 9.69 -14.60 -5.27
CA THR A 71 8.43 -14.81 -4.57
C THR A 71 8.49 -14.23 -3.16
N MET A 72 7.36 -13.73 -2.68
CA MET A 72 7.18 -13.24 -1.32
C MET A 72 5.95 -13.91 -0.74
N GLN A 73 6.15 -14.79 0.25
CA GLN A 73 5.05 -15.57 0.85
C GLN A 73 4.23 -16.33 -0.21
N GLY A 74 4.91 -16.99 -1.16
CA GLY A 74 4.29 -17.75 -2.25
C GLY A 74 3.77 -16.90 -3.43
N ARG A 75 3.69 -15.57 -3.30
CA ARG A 75 3.28 -14.69 -4.40
C ARG A 75 4.48 -14.28 -5.25
N ALA A 76 4.42 -14.51 -6.56
CA ALA A 76 5.40 -13.97 -7.49
C ALA A 76 5.28 -12.43 -7.56
N ILE A 77 6.39 -11.72 -7.30
CA ILE A 77 6.43 -10.25 -7.25
C ILE A 77 7.38 -9.62 -8.26
N LYS A 78 8.38 -10.37 -8.75
CA LYS A 78 9.32 -9.90 -9.77
C LYS A 78 9.87 -11.08 -10.56
N VAL A 79 10.13 -10.86 -11.84
CA VAL A 79 10.82 -11.77 -12.76
C VAL A 79 12.06 -11.06 -13.29
N GLU A 80 13.19 -11.77 -13.32
CA GLU A 80 14.47 -11.31 -13.89
C GLU A 80 15.05 -12.43 -14.78
N GLY A 81 15.63 -12.08 -15.93
CA GLY A 81 16.19 -13.01 -16.90
C GLY A 81 16.71 -12.27 -18.13
#